data_AF-A0A9X2D2F1-F1
#
_entry.id   AF-A0A9X2D2F1-F1
#
_cell.length_a   1.000
_cell.length_b   1.000
_cell.length_c   1.000
_cell.angle_alpha   90.00
_cell.angle_beta   90.00
_cell.angle_gamma   90.00
#
_symmetry.space_group_name_H-M   'P 1'
#
loop_
_entity.id
_entity.type
_entity.pdbx_description
1 polymer ?
#
loop_
_entity_poly.entity_id
_entity_poly.type
_entity_poly.pdbx_seq_one_letter_code
_entity_poly.pdbx_strand_id
1 'polypeptide(L)'
;MNNVSLKKALILSLPILSFNMHADVLEKKEVLAQQCQDLSVTVASLISSQARTTCAERLGMASVLIEKAGYLILDYAYSSAQNELTHAVSSLRYAELNSCNRYIQISHSKFEAQKIKNSL
;
A
#
# COMPACT_ATOMS: atom_id res chain seq x y z
N MET A 1 -41.51 -15.46 35.68
CA MET A 1 -41.45 -15.67 34.21
C MET A 1 -40.06 -15.28 33.74
N ASN A 2 -39.42 -16.19 33.01
CA ASN A 2 -37.98 -16.41 33.01
C ASN A 2 -37.21 -15.45 32.08
N ASN A 3 -36.35 -14.61 32.67
CA ASN A 3 -35.46 -13.67 31.98
C ASN A 3 -34.12 -14.34 31.60
N VAL A 4 -34.17 -15.58 31.09
CA VAL A 4 -32.98 -16.44 30.86
C VAL A 4 -32.72 -16.66 29.36
N SER A 5 -33.71 -16.41 28.48
CA SER A 5 -33.57 -16.66 27.03
C SER A 5 -32.80 -15.58 26.27
N LEU A 6 -32.69 -14.35 26.79
CA LEU A 6 -31.96 -13.27 26.10
C LEU A 6 -30.43 -13.47 26.13
N LYS A 7 -29.90 -14.06 27.21
CA LYS A 7 -28.45 -14.26 27.38
C LYS A 7 -27.88 -15.37 26.49
N LYS A 8 -28.68 -16.38 26.13
CA LYS A 8 -28.24 -17.49 25.26
C LYS A 8 -28.21 -17.13 23.78
N ALA A 9 -29.08 -16.22 23.33
CA ALA A 9 -29.09 -15.74 21.95
C ALA A 9 -27.87 -14.85 21.62
N LEU A 10 -27.36 -14.10 22.60
CA LEU A 10 -26.23 -13.19 22.41
C LEU A 10 -24.89 -13.92 22.23
N ILE A 11 -24.76 -15.14 22.75
CA ILE A 11 -23.50 -15.90 22.71
C ILE A 11 -23.31 -16.62 21.35
N LEU A 12 -24.40 -16.90 20.64
CA LEU A 12 -24.37 -17.60 19.34
C LEU A 12 -24.10 -16.67 18.14
N SER A 13 -24.23 -15.35 18.29
CA SER A 13 -23.98 -14.37 17.23
C SER A 13 -22.55 -13.81 17.21
N LEU A 14 -21.82 -13.90 18.32
CA LEU A 14 -20.43 -13.45 18.45
C LEU A 14 -19.45 -14.14 17.49
N PRO A 15 -19.54 -15.47 17.22
CA PRO A 15 -18.60 -16.13 16.32
C PRO A 15 -18.75 -15.63 14.88
N ILE A 16 -20.00 -15.45 14.41
CA ILE A 16 -20.29 -15.04 13.02
C ILE A 16 -19.76 -13.63 12.73
N LEU A 17 -19.82 -12.72 13.71
CA LEU A 17 -19.27 -11.37 13.57
C LEU A 17 -17.73 -11.37 13.46
N SER A 18 -17.05 -12.26 14.17
CA SER A 18 -15.59 -12.36 14.13
C SER A 18 -15.05 -12.90 12.80
N PHE A 19 -15.75 -13.83 12.15
CA PHE A 19 -15.36 -14.36 10.84
C PHE A 19 -15.50 -13.34 9.71
N ASN A 20 -16.57 -12.53 9.73
CA ASN A 20 -16.78 -11.49 8.71
C ASN A 20 -15.71 -10.39 8.78
N MET A 21 -15.33 -9.97 9.99
CA MET A 21 -14.29 -8.96 10.18
C MET A 21 -12.91 -9.47 9.74
N HIS A 22 -12.61 -10.75 9.94
CA HIS A 22 -11.34 -11.34 9.51
C HIS A 22 -11.26 -11.48 7.99
N ALA A 23 -12.37 -11.82 7.32
CA ALA A 23 -12.44 -11.88 5.86
C ALA A 23 -12.22 -10.49 5.22
N ASP A 24 -12.87 -9.45 5.77
CA ASP A 24 -12.71 -8.07 5.31
C ASP A 24 -11.27 -7.56 5.46
N VAL A 25 -10.60 -7.91 6.58
CA VAL A 25 -9.18 -7.58 6.79
C VAL A 25 -8.27 -8.32 5.80
N LEU A 26 -8.59 -9.58 5.47
CA LEU A 26 -7.82 -10.38 4.52
C LEU A 26 -7.96 -9.81 3.09
N GLU A 27 -9.18 -9.50 2.67
CA GLU A 27 -9.46 -8.89 1.37
C GLU A 27 -8.78 -7.51 1.26
N LYS A 28 -8.88 -6.68 2.30
CA LYS A 28 -8.24 -5.36 2.33
C LYS A 28 -6.73 -5.44 2.15
N LYS A 29 -6.03 -6.38 2.83
CA LYS A 29 -4.57 -6.49 2.69
C LYS A 29 -4.16 -6.97 1.29
N GLU A 30 -4.91 -7.88 0.69
CA GLU A 30 -4.62 -8.39 -0.66
C GLU A 30 -4.81 -7.29 -1.72
N VAL A 31 -5.87 -6.50 -1.59
CA VAL A 31 -6.11 -5.33 -2.45
C VAL A 31 -4.98 -4.31 -2.33
N LEU A 32 -4.55 -3.97 -1.10
CA LEU A 32 -3.45 -3.02 -0.89
C LEU A 32 -2.11 -3.56 -1.41
N ALA A 33 -1.84 -4.85 -1.24
CA ALA A 33 -0.64 -5.48 -1.77
C ALA A 33 -0.63 -5.47 -3.31
N GLN A 34 -1.76 -5.75 -3.95
CA GLN A 34 -1.89 -5.66 -5.40
C GLN A 34 -1.70 -4.23 -5.90
N GLN A 35 -2.25 -3.23 -5.21
CA GLN A 35 -2.02 -1.81 -5.54
C GLN A 35 -0.53 -1.44 -5.45
N CYS A 36 0.19 -1.95 -4.45
CA CYS A 36 1.65 -1.81 -4.40
C CYS A 36 2.33 -2.45 -5.61
N GLN A 37 1.94 -3.66 -6.01
CA GLN A 37 2.53 -4.35 -7.16
C GLN A 37 2.32 -3.56 -8.46
N ASP A 38 1.07 -3.16 -8.74
CA ASP A 38 0.72 -2.41 -9.95
C ASP A 38 1.43 -1.05 -10.00
N LEU A 39 1.53 -0.38 -8.86
CA LEU A 39 2.23 0.89 -8.74
C LEU A 39 3.75 0.73 -8.92
N SER A 40 4.35 -0.32 -8.36
CA SER A 40 5.77 -0.62 -8.54
C SER A 40 6.11 -0.81 -10.02
N VAL A 41 5.33 -1.62 -10.74
CA VAL A 41 5.50 -1.83 -12.18
C VAL A 41 5.33 -0.52 -12.96
N THR A 42 4.33 0.28 -12.59
CA THR A 42 4.12 1.60 -13.19
C THR A 42 5.35 2.49 -13.02
N VAL A 43 5.91 2.60 -11.81
CA VAL A 43 7.11 3.41 -11.54
C VAL A 43 8.33 2.85 -12.27
N ALA A 44 8.52 1.53 -12.30
CA ALA A 44 9.61 0.88 -13.01
C ALA A 44 9.59 1.19 -14.51
N SER A 45 8.39 1.24 -15.12
CA SER A 45 8.23 1.57 -16.53
C SER A 45 8.73 2.97 -16.92
N LEU A 46 8.84 3.89 -15.94
CA LEU A 46 9.30 5.26 -16.17
C LEU A 46 10.83 5.37 -16.25
N ILE A 47 11.58 4.37 -15.78
CA ILE A 47 13.04 4.40 -15.63
C ILE A 47 13.74 4.56 -16.99
N SER A 48 13.35 3.78 -17.99
CA SER A 48 13.98 3.77 -19.31
C SER A 48 13.82 5.09 -20.08
N SER A 49 12.82 5.90 -19.68
CA SER A 49 12.57 7.21 -20.28
C SER A 49 13.41 8.34 -19.67
N GLN A 50 14.21 8.06 -18.64
CA GLN A 50 15.02 9.08 -17.97
C GLN A 50 16.35 9.32 -18.69
N ALA A 51 16.62 10.59 -19.01
CA ALA A 51 17.92 11.00 -19.55
C ALA A 51 19.01 11.11 -18.47
N ARG A 52 18.62 11.29 -17.20
CA ARG A 52 19.53 11.47 -16.06
C ARG A 52 19.57 10.20 -15.22
N THR A 53 20.76 9.65 -15.01
CA THR A 53 20.96 8.43 -14.20
C THR A 53 20.37 8.56 -12.80
N THR A 54 20.52 9.72 -12.16
CA THR A 54 19.95 9.97 -10.83
C THR A 54 18.42 9.90 -10.80
N CYS A 55 17.74 10.30 -11.88
CA CYS A 55 16.29 10.12 -12.01
C CYS A 55 15.93 8.63 -12.14
N ALA A 56 16.66 7.90 -12.98
CA ALA A 56 16.48 6.46 -13.15
C ALA A 56 16.67 5.71 -11.83
N GLU A 57 17.74 6.01 -11.08
CA GLU A 57 18.04 5.41 -9.78
C GLU A 57 16.95 5.71 -8.74
N ARG A 58 16.46 6.95 -8.68
CA ARG A 58 15.40 7.33 -7.72
C ARG A 58 14.07 6.67 -8.02
N LEU A 59 13.72 6.53 -9.31
CA LEU A 59 12.53 5.78 -9.71
C LEU A 59 12.69 4.28 -9.45
N GLY A 60 13.86 3.70 -9.72
CA GLY A 60 14.16 2.30 -9.39
C GLY A 60 14.06 2.03 -7.88
N MET A 61 14.65 2.90 -7.07
CA MET A 61 14.53 2.83 -5.61
C MET A 61 13.06 2.92 -5.17
N ALA A 62 12.29 3.87 -5.70
CA ALA A 62 10.87 3.99 -5.36
C ALA A 62 10.07 2.73 -5.71
N SER A 63 10.29 2.16 -6.90
CA SER A 63 9.63 0.91 -7.33
C SER A 63 9.93 -0.25 -6.37
N VAL A 64 11.20 -0.49 -6.04
CA VAL A 64 11.60 -1.56 -5.10
C VAL A 64 10.98 -1.38 -3.72
N LEU A 65 10.97 -0.15 -3.20
CA LEU A 65 10.38 0.16 -1.89
C LEU A 65 8.86 -0.07 -1.88
N ILE A 66 8.17 0.29 -2.96
CA ILE A 66 6.72 0.07 -3.10
C ILE A 66 6.41 -1.43 -3.18
N GLU A 67 7.18 -2.19 -3.96
CA GLU A 67 7.03 -3.65 -4.05
C GLU A 67 7.25 -4.30 -2.68
N LYS A 68 8.34 -3.92 -1.99
CA LYS A 68 8.63 -4.40 -0.64
C LYS A 68 7.51 -4.10 0.36
N ALA A 69 6.90 -2.91 0.27
CA ALA A 69 5.74 -2.58 1.09
C ALA A 69 4.57 -3.54 0.84
N GLY A 70 4.33 -3.94 -0.40
CA GLY A 70 3.32 -4.95 -0.75
C GLY A 70 3.53 -6.28 -0.03
N TYR A 71 4.76 -6.81 -0.04
CA TYR A 71 5.09 -8.04 0.71
C TYR A 71 4.88 -7.86 2.23
N LEU A 72 5.32 -6.73 2.78
CA LEU A 72 5.15 -6.43 4.21
C LEU A 72 3.67 -6.31 4.62
N ILE A 73 2.80 -5.82 3.74
CA ILE A 73 1.34 -5.78 3.96
C ILE A 73 0.76 -7.19 4.06
N LEU A 74 1.19 -8.10 3.19
CA LEU A 74 0.74 -9.50 3.21
C LEU A 74 1.16 -10.21 4.51
N ASP A 75 2.32 -9.85 5.04
CA ASP A 75 2.91 -10.33 6.30
C ASP A 75 2.39 -9.60 7.56
N TYR A 76 1.38 -8.73 7.43
CA TYR A 76 0.82 -7.92 8.52
C TYR A 76 1.82 -6.95 9.19
N ALA A 77 2.96 -6.68 8.54
CA ALA A 77 4.00 -5.78 9.02
C ALA A 77 3.71 -4.30 8.65
N TYR A 78 2.51 -3.80 8.98
CA TYR A 78 2.00 -2.51 8.49
C TYR A 78 2.89 -1.30 8.83
N SER A 79 3.48 -1.26 10.03
CA SER A 79 4.38 -0.17 10.40
C SER A 79 5.65 -0.14 9.52
N SER A 80 6.17 -1.32 9.19
CA SER A 80 7.31 -1.43 8.26
C SER A 80 6.90 -1.05 6.84
N ALA A 81 5.72 -1.50 6.38
CA ALA A 81 5.18 -1.12 5.08
C ALA A 81 4.98 0.40 4.94
N GLN A 82 4.44 1.07 5.97
CA GLN A 82 4.31 2.53 5.99
C GLN A 82 5.67 3.24 5.90
N ASN A 83 6.71 2.69 6.51
CA ASN A 83 8.06 3.23 6.43
C ASN A 83 8.63 3.11 5.00
N GLU A 84 8.50 1.94 4.37
CA GLU A 84 8.93 1.75 2.98
C GLU A 84 8.17 2.68 2.01
N LEU A 85 6.85 2.82 2.17
CA LEU A 85 6.05 3.77 1.39
C LEU A 85 6.46 5.23 1.64
N THR A 86 6.88 5.58 2.84
CA THR A 86 7.39 6.92 3.16
C THR A 86 8.72 7.20 2.44
N HIS A 87 9.61 6.22 2.38
CA HIS A 87 10.85 6.32 1.62
C HIS A 87 10.59 6.37 0.11
N ALA A 88 9.61 5.61 -0.40
CA ALA A 88 9.20 5.66 -1.80
C ALA A 88 8.64 7.03 -2.19
N VAL A 89 7.73 7.58 -1.38
CA VAL A 89 7.17 8.94 -1.58
C VAL A 89 8.27 9.99 -1.58
N SER A 90 9.26 9.87 -0.70
CA SER A 90 10.41 10.79 -0.66
C SER A 90 11.25 10.70 -1.94
N SER A 91 11.48 9.49 -2.44
CA SER A 91 12.22 9.26 -3.69
C SER A 91 11.47 9.79 -4.92
N LEU A 92 10.15 9.61 -4.99
CA LEU A 92 9.31 10.16 -6.05
C LEU A 92 9.23 11.68 -5.99
N ARG A 93 9.13 12.27 -4.78
CA ARG A 93 9.19 13.72 -4.59
C ARG A 93 10.52 14.30 -5.04
N TYR A 94 11.63 13.62 -4.78
CA TYR A 94 12.93 14.03 -5.31
C TYR A 94 12.89 14.07 -6.84
N ALA A 95 12.39 13.01 -7.49
CA ALA A 95 12.32 12.95 -8.95
C ALA A 95 11.43 14.06 -9.54
N GLU A 96 10.30 14.35 -8.89
CA GLU A 96 9.39 15.44 -9.23
C GLU A 96 10.08 16.82 -9.15
N LEU A 97 10.75 17.12 -8.03
CA LEU A 97 11.41 18.41 -7.79
C LEU A 97 12.65 18.63 -8.66
N ASN A 98 13.25 17.56 -9.18
CA ASN A 98 14.43 17.63 -10.05
C ASN A 98 14.09 17.59 -11.54
N SER A 99 12.81 17.78 -11.89
CA SER A 99 12.32 17.81 -13.27
C SER A 99 12.72 16.57 -14.07
N CYS A 100 12.60 15.39 -13.46
CA CYS A 100 12.76 14.13 -14.19
C CYS A 100 11.71 14.02 -15.31
N ASN A 101 12.03 13.26 -16.36
CA ASN A 101 11.11 13.06 -17.48
C ASN A 101 9.82 12.38 -16.98
N ARG A 102 8.69 12.63 -17.64
CA ARG A 102 7.37 12.09 -17.25
C ARG A 102 6.88 12.61 -15.89
N TYR A 103 7.13 13.89 -15.61
CA TYR A 103 6.70 14.58 -14.38
C TYR A 103 5.28 14.23 -13.93
N ILE A 104 4.30 14.29 -14.83
CA ILE A 104 2.88 14.04 -14.50
C ILE A 104 2.69 12.61 -13.96
N GLN A 105 3.28 11.61 -14.60
CA GLN A 105 3.23 10.22 -14.16
C GLN A 105 3.93 10.03 -12.81
N ILE A 106 5.04 10.74 -12.57
CA ILE A 106 5.77 10.72 -11.30
C ILE A 106 4.90 11.32 -10.18
N SER A 107 4.31 12.50 -10.40
CA SER A 107 3.42 13.15 -9.43
C SER A 107 2.20 12.28 -9.11
N HIS A 108 1.61 11.63 -10.12
CA HIS A 108 0.51 10.68 -9.93
C HIS A 108 0.95 9.47 -9.10
N SER A 109 2.09 8.86 -9.44
CA SER A 109 2.62 7.70 -8.71
C SER A 109 2.91 8.04 -7.24
N LYS A 110 3.40 9.24 -6.97
CA LYS A 110 3.62 9.76 -5.60
C LYS A 110 2.29 9.88 -4.83
N PHE A 111 1.24 10.39 -5.48
CA PHE A 111 -0.09 10.49 -4.89
C PHE A 111 -0.66 9.11 -4.55
N GLU A 112 -0.59 8.15 -5.47
CA GLU A 112 -1.05 6.78 -5.22
C GLU A 112 -0.26 6.10 -4.07
N ALA A 113 1.08 6.25 -4.04
CA ALA A 113 1.89 5.72 -2.92
C ALA A 113 1.46 6.33 -1.57
N GLN A 114 1.15 7.63 -1.53
CA GLN A 114 0.66 8.30 -0.33
C GLN A 114 -0.74 7.82 0.07
N LYS A 115 -1.61 7.54 -0.90
CA LYS A 115 -2.96 7.01 -0.68
C LYS A 115 -2.92 5.59 -0.09
N ILE A 116 -2.08 4.71 -0.65
CA ILE A 116 -1.86 3.37 -0.09
C ILE A 116 -1.36 3.48 1.35
N LYS A 117 -0.34 4.31 1.59
CA LYS A 117 0.21 4.52 2.94
C LYS A 117 -0.85 4.97 3.95
N ASN A 118 -1.73 5.88 3.55
CA ASN A 118 -2.80 6.38 4.42
C ASN A 118 -3.92 5.35 4.67
N SER A 119 -3.95 4.26 3.91
CA SER A 119 -4.95 3.19 4.02
C SER A 119 -4.51 2.05 4.94
N LEU A 120 -3.22 2.03 5.31
CA LEU A 120 -2.60 1.15 6.30
C LEU A 120 -2.83 1.67 7.70
#